data_AF-A0A3D5LE21-F1
#
_entry.id   AF-A0A3D5LE21-F1
#
_cell.length_a   1.000
_cell.length_b   1.000
_cell.length_c   1.000
_cell.angle_alpha   90.00
_cell.angle_beta   90.00
_cell.angle_gamma   90.00
#
_symmetry.space_group_name_H-M   'P 1'
#
loop_
_entity.id
_entity.type
_entity.pdbx_description
1 polymer ?
#
loop_
_entity_poly.entity_id
_entity_poly.type
_entity_poly.pdbx_seq_one_letter_code
_entity_poly.pdbx_strand_id
1 'polypeptide(L)'
;MFFDPRYADHPEYFDKLRVWQDERSRSMFGSIPVISTSFGGCKGIDYKQSIRGMMGQLGTMYGHHEYLLDSPKLTDKDKELFEKTRWGLVYHETCYIEDAIRNLCKLLYKHFGVNPIVLIDEYDTPLIEAYTDGYWDEMITTCRQLFHNTLKENDYLGRAIITGVTKVSKNSLFSDLNNLLVATVTDDIYTDCCGFTEQEVMDALKCQNIDDMKKVKEMYDGFIIGHQKDIYNPWSIVNYMHDR
;
A
#
# COMPACT_ATOMS: atom_id res chain seq x y z
N MET A 1 -4.14 3.51 -10.04
CA MET A 1 -3.97 4.39 -8.87
C MET A 1 -3.92 5.82 -9.37
N PHE A 2 -4.54 6.78 -8.69
CA PHE A 2 -4.76 8.16 -9.17
C PHE A 2 -3.50 8.88 -9.69
N PHE A 3 -2.36 8.71 -9.00
CA PHE A 3 -1.10 9.34 -9.41
C PHE A 3 -0.38 8.64 -10.57
N ASP A 4 -0.70 7.37 -10.83
CA ASP A 4 0.14 6.50 -11.63
C ASP A 4 0.01 6.79 -13.14
N PRO A 5 1.11 7.04 -13.87
CA PRO A 5 1.10 7.37 -15.30
C PRO A 5 0.42 6.33 -16.19
N ARG A 6 0.32 5.07 -15.76
CA ARG A 6 -0.45 4.04 -16.47
C ARG A 6 -1.93 4.37 -16.62
N TYR A 7 -2.45 5.26 -15.79
CA TYR A 7 -3.85 5.70 -15.78
C TYR A 7 -4.02 7.13 -16.32
N ALA A 8 -2.94 7.78 -16.81
CA ALA A 8 -2.97 9.18 -17.24
C ALA A 8 -3.97 9.45 -18.38
N ASP A 9 -4.17 8.46 -19.26
CA ASP A 9 -5.11 8.55 -20.37
C ASP A 9 -6.55 8.11 -19.99
N HIS A 10 -6.81 7.87 -18.70
CA HIS A 10 -8.09 7.40 -18.17
C HIS A 10 -8.70 8.32 -17.10
N PRO A 11 -8.93 9.61 -17.39
CA PRO A 11 -9.56 10.55 -16.44
C PRO A 11 -10.98 10.13 -16.05
N GLU A 12 -11.69 9.38 -16.90
CA GLU A 12 -13.06 8.89 -16.68
C GLU A 12 -13.21 7.97 -15.46
N TYR A 13 -12.10 7.41 -14.94
CA TYR A 13 -12.12 6.62 -13.70
C TYR A 13 -12.22 7.48 -12.44
N PHE A 14 -11.90 8.77 -12.54
CA PHE A 14 -11.78 9.65 -11.38
C PHE A 14 -12.60 10.94 -11.50
N ASP A 15 -13.05 11.33 -12.70
CA ASP A 15 -13.72 12.61 -12.98
C ASP A 15 -14.92 12.93 -12.07
N LYS A 16 -15.65 11.90 -11.64
CA LYS A 16 -16.81 11.98 -10.74
C LYS A 16 -16.46 11.95 -9.25
N LEU A 17 -15.20 11.71 -8.89
CA LEU A 17 -14.76 11.55 -7.51
C LEU A 17 -14.32 12.89 -6.89
N ARG A 18 -14.45 13.01 -5.57
CA ARG A 18 -14.05 14.19 -4.79
C ARG A 18 -12.59 14.62 -5.07
N VAL A 19 -11.70 13.64 -5.24
CA VAL A 19 -10.27 13.87 -5.54
C VAL A 19 -10.02 14.62 -6.85
N TRP A 20 -10.91 14.49 -7.83
CA TRP A 20 -10.79 15.18 -9.12
C TRP A 20 -11.24 16.64 -9.08
N GLN A 21 -12.11 16.96 -8.14
CA GLN A 21 -12.63 18.32 -7.94
C GLN A 21 -11.58 19.23 -7.28
N ASP A 22 -10.63 18.66 -6.54
CA ASP A 22 -9.49 19.40 -6.00
C ASP A 22 -8.44 19.66 -7.08
N GLU A 23 -8.23 20.93 -7.43
CA GLU A 23 -7.32 21.34 -8.51
C GLU A 23 -5.88 20.89 -8.26
N ARG A 24 -5.43 20.96 -7.01
CA ARG A 24 -4.08 20.53 -6.61
C ARG A 24 -3.91 19.03 -6.83
N SER A 25 -4.85 18.22 -6.38
CA SER A 25 -4.85 16.77 -6.60
C SER A 25 -4.88 16.46 -8.08
N ARG A 26 -5.83 17.05 -8.83
CA ARG A 26 -5.94 16.85 -10.29
C ARG A 26 -4.65 17.20 -11.04
N SER A 27 -3.90 18.21 -10.62
CA SER A 27 -2.60 18.54 -11.24
C SER A 27 -1.55 17.43 -11.10
N MET A 28 -1.72 16.51 -10.16
CA MET A 28 -0.84 15.35 -9.92
C MET A 28 -1.39 14.05 -10.54
N PHE A 29 -2.52 14.10 -11.24
CA PHE A 29 -3.12 12.93 -11.87
C PHE A 29 -2.17 12.34 -12.92
N GLY A 30 -1.91 11.03 -12.84
CA GLY A 30 -1.06 10.33 -13.81
C GLY A 30 0.38 10.84 -13.93
N SER A 31 0.91 11.57 -12.95
CA SER A 31 2.24 12.21 -13.06
C SER A 31 3.34 11.54 -12.23
N ILE A 32 3.01 10.63 -11.30
CA ILE A 32 3.98 10.02 -10.38
C ILE A 32 3.83 8.50 -10.40
N PRO A 33 4.85 7.74 -10.83
CA PRO A 33 4.78 6.28 -10.83
C PRO A 33 4.53 5.75 -9.42
N VAL A 34 3.69 4.71 -9.31
CA VAL A 34 3.37 4.12 -8.02
C VAL A 34 3.72 2.65 -7.98
N ILE A 35 4.51 2.29 -6.97
CA ILE A 35 4.75 0.92 -6.54
C ILE A 35 3.76 0.59 -5.43
N SER A 36 3.07 -0.54 -5.54
CA SER A 36 2.14 -1.02 -4.51
C SER A 36 2.37 -2.49 -4.24
N THR A 37 2.48 -2.86 -2.97
CA THR A 37 2.56 -4.25 -2.51
C THR A 37 1.83 -4.41 -1.18
N SER A 38 1.27 -5.59 -0.91
CA SER A 38 0.75 -5.98 0.41
C SER A 38 1.61 -7.13 0.95
N PHE A 39 1.84 -7.15 2.26
CA PHE A 39 2.47 -8.27 2.95
C PHE A 39 1.49 -9.16 3.71
N GLY A 40 0.17 -9.01 3.52
CA GLY A 40 -0.85 -9.88 4.13
C GLY A 40 -0.77 -11.35 3.71
N GLY A 41 -0.14 -11.63 2.56
CA GLY A 41 0.18 -12.98 2.10
C GLY A 41 1.42 -13.62 2.74
N CYS A 42 2.17 -12.90 3.58
CA CYS A 42 3.39 -13.39 4.24
C CYS A 42 3.06 -14.17 5.51
N LYS A 43 2.32 -15.26 5.33
CA LYS A 43 1.86 -16.14 6.40
C LYS A 43 2.52 -17.51 6.26
N GLY A 44 2.74 -18.17 7.39
CA GLY A 44 3.36 -19.49 7.37
C GLY A 44 3.83 -19.95 8.74
N ILE A 45 3.85 -21.27 8.90
CA ILE A 45 4.23 -21.93 10.16
C ILE A 45 5.74 -21.87 10.43
N ASP A 46 6.53 -21.43 9.45
CA ASP A 46 7.97 -21.25 9.55
C ASP A 46 8.46 -20.08 8.66
N TYR A 47 9.70 -19.65 8.89
CA TYR A 47 10.34 -18.58 8.13
C TYR A 47 10.34 -18.84 6.62
N LYS A 48 10.57 -20.10 6.19
CA LYS A 48 10.67 -20.47 4.77
C LYS A 48 9.34 -20.30 4.05
N GLN A 49 8.23 -20.64 4.69
CA GLN A 49 6.90 -20.46 4.14
C GLN A 49 6.52 -18.99 4.07
N SER A 50 6.74 -18.22 5.15
CA SER A 50 6.41 -16.79 5.17
C SER A 50 7.21 -15.98 4.17
N ILE A 51 8.50 -16.31 3.98
CA ILE A 51 9.36 -15.68 2.96
C ILE A 51 8.92 -16.02 1.54
N ARG A 52 8.42 -17.24 1.27
CA ARG A 52 7.80 -17.55 -0.03
C ARG A 52 6.59 -16.66 -0.30
N GLY A 53 5.76 -16.42 0.72
CA GLY A 53 4.66 -15.45 0.65
C GLY A 53 5.15 -14.06 0.27
N MET A 54 6.17 -13.56 0.97
CA MET A 54 6.80 -12.26 0.69
C MET A 54 7.34 -12.16 -0.74
N MET A 55 8.08 -13.16 -1.19
CA MET A 55 8.62 -13.20 -2.55
C MET A 55 7.52 -13.26 -3.61
N GLY A 56 6.41 -13.95 -3.34
CA GLY A 56 5.23 -13.95 -4.20
C GLY A 56 4.59 -12.56 -4.35
N GLN A 57 4.48 -11.82 -3.25
CA GLN A 57 3.95 -10.45 -3.26
C GLN A 57 4.89 -9.50 -4.02
N LEU A 58 6.19 -9.56 -3.74
CA LEU A 58 7.20 -8.79 -4.45
C LEU A 58 7.26 -9.17 -5.95
N GLY A 59 7.14 -10.44 -6.30
CA GLY A 59 7.09 -10.90 -7.69
C GLY A 59 5.86 -10.38 -8.43
N THR A 60 4.69 -10.37 -7.76
CA THR A 60 3.45 -9.77 -8.29
C THR A 60 3.62 -8.27 -8.50
N MET A 61 4.23 -7.57 -7.54
CA MET A 61 4.60 -6.16 -7.66
C MET A 61 5.47 -5.92 -8.92
N TYR A 62 6.52 -6.72 -9.15
CA TYR A 62 7.30 -6.64 -10.39
C TYR A 62 6.45 -6.89 -11.64
N GLY A 63 5.54 -7.86 -11.61
CA GLY A 63 4.62 -8.15 -12.73
C GLY A 63 3.80 -6.94 -13.17
N HIS A 64 3.35 -6.09 -12.23
CA HIS A 64 2.63 -4.85 -12.56
C HIS A 64 3.47 -3.81 -13.32
N HIS A 65 4.80 -3.98 -13.34
CA HIS A 65 5.75 -3.08 -13.98
C HIS A 65 6.50 -3.72 -15.16
N GLU A 66 5.96 -4.81 -15.73
CA GLU A 66 6.56 -5.52 -16.86
C GLU A 66 6.78 -4.64 -18.11
N TYR A 67 5.96 -3.59 -18.27
CA TYR A 67 6.13 -2.56 -19.31
C TYR A 67 7.51 -1.87 -19.30
N LEU A 68 8.26 -1.95 -18.20
CA LEU A 68 9.63 -1.43 -18.15
C LEU A 68 10.58 -2.17 -19.09
N LEU A 69 10.31 -3.43 -19.44
CA LEU A 69 11.12 -4.20 -20.39
C LEU A 69 11.08 -3.60 -21.81
N ASP A 70 9.97 -2.97 -22.16
CA ASP A 70 9.79 -2.28 -23.46
C ASP A 70 10.25 -0.82 -23.43
N SER A 71 10.72 -0.32 -22.28
CA SER A 71 11.16 1.06 -22.12
C SER A 71 12.33 1.40 -23.05
N PRO A 72 12.24 2.48 -23.86
CA PRO A 72 13.38 2.98 -24.64
C PRO A 72 14.37 3.79 -23.78
N LYS A 73 13.99 4.16 -22.54
CA LYS A 73 14.81 4.94 -21.60
C LYS A 73 15.67 4.06 -20.70
N LEU A 74 15.41 2.75 -20.66
CA LEU A 74 16.18 1.80 -19.88
C LEU A 74 17.26 1.16 -20.74
N THR A 75 18.45 1.00 -20.16
CA THR A 75 19.55 0.27 -20.80
C THR A 75 19.31 -1.24 -20.73
N ASP A 76 20.01 -2.03 -21.54
CA ASP A 76 19.93 -3.50 -21.49
C ASP A 76 20.27 -4.04 -20.10
N LYS A 77 21.22 -3.40 -19.39
CA LYS A 77 21.58 -3.75 -18.00
C LYS A 77 20.44 -3.46 -17.01
N ASP A 78 19.67 -2.40 -17.24
CA ASP A 78 18.52 -2.06 -16.40
C ASP A 78 17.39 -3.08 -16.59
N LYS A 79 17.17 -3.51 -17.84
CA LYS A 79 16.21 -4.57 -18.18
C LYS A 79 16.64 -5.91 -17.59
N GLU A 80 17.94 -6.25 -17.71
CA GLU A 80 18.51 -7.44 -17.10
C GLU A 80 18.37 -7.44 -15.56
N LEU A 81 18.57 -6.29 -14.90
CA LEU A 81 18.34 -6.14 -13.46
C LEU A 81 16.88 -6.41 -13.09
N PHE A 82 15.93 -5.87 -13.87
CA PHE A 82 14.50 -6.11 -13.67
C PHE A 82 14.17 -7.60 -13.79
N GLU A 83 14.60 -8.24 -14.88
CA GLU A 83 14.34 -9.66 -15.12
C GLU A 83 14.98 -10.55 -14.06
N LYS A 84 16.25 -10.32 -13.72
CA LYS A 84 16.94 -11.10 -12.67
C LYS A 84 16.24 -10.98 -11.33
N THR A 85 15.82 -9.78 -10.94
CA THR A 85 15.13 -9.57 -9.67
C THR A 85 13.77 -10.27 -9.69
N ARG A 86 12.99 -10.11 -10.77
CA ARG A 86 11.68 -10.78 -10.92
C ARG A 86 11.81 -12.29 -10.88
N TRP A 87 12.70 -12.87 -11.68
CA TRP A 87 12.90 -14.32 -11.74
C TRP A 87 13.51 -14.87 -10.46
N GLY A 88 14.43 -14.15 -9.82
CA GLY A 88 14.95 -14.52 -8.51
C GLY A 88 13.85 -14.62 -7.45
N LEU A 89 12.91 -13.67 -7.42
CA LEU A 89 11.75 -13.74 -6.52
C LEU A 89 10.84 -14.94 -6.84
N VAL A 90 10.59 -15.22 -8.13
CA VAL A 90 9.80 -16.38 -8.58
C VAL A 90 10.46 -17.71 -8.23
N TYR A 91 11.79 -17.82 -8.35
CA TYR A 91 12.57 -19.00 -8.01
C TYR A 91 12.97 -19.08 -6.53
N HIS A 92 12.44 -18.18 -5.71
CA HIS A 92 12.62 -18.15 -4.26
C HIS A 92 14.07 -17.90 -3.80
N GLU A 93 14.81 -17.08 -4.55
CA GLU A 93 16.15 -16.60 -4.20
C GLU A 93 16.05 -15.38 -3.26
N THR A 94 16.31 -15.59 -1.97
CA THR A 94 16.08 -14.59 -0.92
C THR A 94 16.96 -13.35 -1.02
N CYS A 95 18.12 -13.45 -1.70
CA CYS A 95 19.05 -12.33 -1.88
C CYS A 95 18.42 -11.13 -2.64
N TYR A 96 17.33 -11.34 -3.39
CA TYR A 96 16.65 -10.28 -4.12
C TYR A 96 15.62 -9.52 -3.29
N ILE A 97 15.20 -10.05 -2.13
CA ILE A 97 14.14 -9.44 -1.29
C ILE A 97 14.56 -8.04 -0.86
N GLU A 98 15.73 -7.92 -0.24
CA GLU A 98 16.22 -6.72 0.43
C GLU A 98 16.26 -5.49 -0.48
N ASP A 99 16.51 -5.69 -1.77
CA ASP A 99 16.66 -4.64 -2.76
C ASP A 99 15.50 -4.54 -3.76
N ALA A 100 14.50 -5.42 -3.66
CA ALA A 100 13.41 -5.53 -4.63
C ALA A 100 12.72 -4.18 -4.88
N ILE A 101 12.26 -3.50 -3.82
CA ILE A 101 11.52 -2.23 -3.95
C ILE A 101 12.46 -1.08 -4.36
N ARG A 102 13.67 -1.02 -3.80
CA ARG A 102 14.68 0.00 -4.12
C ARG A 102 15.09 -0.05 -5.60
N ASN A 103 15.36 -1.25 -6.11
CA ASN A 103 15.70 -1.46 -7.52
C ASN A 103 14.56 -1.00 -8.43
N LEU A 104 13.32 -1.36 -8.08
CA LEU A 104 12.16 -0.93 -8.84
C LEU A 104 11.98 0.60 -8.81
N CYS A 105 12.24 1.25 -7.67
CA CYS A 105 12.22 2.72 -7.56
C CYS A 105 13.19 3.36 -8.56
N LYS A 106 14.43 2.86 -8.61
CA LYS A 106 15.47 3.34 -9.53
C LYS A 106 15.05 3.17 -11.00
N LEU A 107 14.47 2.03 -11.35
CA LEU A 107 14.04 1.74 -12.73
C LEU A 107 12.88 2.66 -13.14
N LEU A 108 11.90 2.87 -12.26
CA LEU A 108 10.79 3.78 -12.50
C LEU A 108 11.26 5.23 -12.61
N TYR A 109 12.19 5.66 -11.76
CA TYR A 109 12.79 6.99 -11.88
C TYR A 109 13.49 7.18 -13.23
N LYS A 110 14.28 6.20 -13.69
CA LYS A 110 14.91 6.28 -15.02
C LYS A 110 13.90 6.36 -16.16
N HIS A 111 12.78 5.64 -16.06
CA HIS A 111 11.75 5.64 -17.09
C HIS A 111 10.90 6.92 -17.07
N PHE A 112 10.43 7.37 -15.92
CA PHE A 112 9.49 8.50 -15.81
C PHE A 112 10.17 9.85 -15.53
N GLY A 113 11.38 9.85 -14.97
CA GLY A 113 12.10 11.06 -14.55
C GLY A 113 11.61 11.64 -13.21
N VAL A 114 10.73 10.93 -12.49
CA VAL A 114 10.12 11.36 -11.23
C VAL A 114 10.25 10.24 -10.21
N ASN A 115 10.58 10.58 -8.96
CA ASN A 115 10.72 9.63 -7.87
C ASN A 115 9.35 8.99 -7.55
N PRO A 116 9.21 7.65 -7.58
CA PRO A 116 7.94 6.97 -7.32
C PRO A 116 7.40 7.13 -5.90
N ILE A 117 6.09 6.95 -5.78
CA ILE A 117 5.41 6.70 -4.52
C ILE A 117 5.43 5.19 -4.25
N VAL A 118 5.64 4.80 -3.00
CA VAL A 118 5.61 3.41 -2.55
C VAL A 118 4.48 3.23 -1.54
N LEU A 119 3.51 2.37 -1.86
CA LEU A 119 2.46 1.95 -0.94
C LEU A 119 2.75 0.53 -0.47
N ILE A 120 2.85 0.36 0.85
CA ILE A 120 3.08 -0.94 1.48
C ILE A 120 1.93 -1.20 2.43
N ASP A 121 1.10 -2.18 2.11
CA ASP A 121 0.01 -2.59 2.99
C ASP A 121 0.40 -3.80 3.84
N GLU A 122 -0.23 -3.93 5.00
CA GLU A 122 -0.06 -5.03 5.95
C GLU A 122 1.41 -5.32 6.32
N TYR A 123 2.22 -4.27 6.48
CA TYR A 123 3.68 -4.39 6.70
C TYR A 123 4.08 -5.20 7.94
N ASP A 124 3.18 -5.26 8.92
CA ASP A 124 3.34 -5.91 10.21
C ASP A 124 2.98 -7.40 10.17
N THR A 125 2.24 -7.86 9.16
CA THR A 125 1.83 -9.27 9.03
C THR A 125 3.00 -10.27 9.14
N PRO A 126 4.11 -10.13 8.37
CA PRO A 126 5.23 -11.06 8.49
C PRO A 126 5.77 -11.17 9.92
N LEU A 127 5.78 -10.05 10.65
CA LEU A 127 6.32 -9.96 12.00
C LEU A 127 5.37 -10.55 13.05
N ILE A 128 4.06 -10.35 12.88
CA ILE A 128 3.03 -10.95 13.75
C ILE A 128 3.04 -12.47 13.63
N GLU A 129 3.10 -12.98 12.40
CA GLU A 129 3.18 -14.43 12.13
C GLU A 129 4.47 -15.01 12.72
N ALA A 130 5.61 -14.34 12.51
CA ALA A 130 6.89 -14.75 13.07
C ALA A 130 6.94 -14.76 14.60
N TYR A 131 6.26 -13.80 15.24
CA TYR A 131 6.13 -13.77 16.69
C TYR A 131 5.27 -14.95 17.21
N THR A 132 4.19 -15.27 16.49
CA THR A 132 3.26 -16.35 16.85
C THR A 132 3.91 -17.73 16.73
N ASP A 133 4.63 -17.96 15.64
CA ASP A 133 5.15 -19.28 15.27
C ASP A 133 6.64 -19.48 15.58
N GLY A 134 7.30 -18.47 16.19
CA GLY A 134 8.62 -18.62 16.80
C GLY A 134 9.83 -18.46 15.89
N TYR A 135 9.72 -17.70 14.79
CA TYR A 135 10.81 -17.37 13.86
C TYR A 135 11.07 -15.86 13.73
N TRP A 136 10.85 -15.14 14.84
CA TRP A 136 10.94 -13.69 14.91
C TRP A 136 12.30 -13.13 14.45
N ASP A 137 13.42 -13.70 14.91
CA ASP A 137 14.76 -13.14 14.70
C ASP A 137 15.17 -13.14 13.22
N GLU A 138 14.83 -14.20 12.48
CA GLU A 138 15.06 -14.30 11.04
C GLU A 138 14.17 -13.32 10.27
N MET A 139 12.88 -13.23 10.63
CA MET A 139 11.94 -12.38 9.92
C MET A 139 12.18 -10.89 10.17
N ILE A 140 12.46 -10.48 11.41
CA ILE A 140 12.75 -9.07 11.72
C ILE A 140 14.03 -8.62 11.02
N THR A 141 15.03 -9.49 10.86
CA THR A 141 16.26 -9.18 10.14
C THR A 141 15.98 -8.89 8.67
N THR A 142 15.20 -9.76 8.01
CA THR A 142 14.82 -9.57 6.60
C THR A 142 13.98 -8.33 6.38
N CYS A 143 12.95 -8.14 7.20
CA CYS A 143 12.08 -6.96 7.12
C CYS A 143 12.87 -5.68 7.38
N ARG A 144 13.77 -5.68 8.38
CA ARG A 144 14.61 -4.51 8.69
C ARG A 144 15.45 -4.13 7.49
N GLN A 145 16.10 -5.09 6.83
CA GLN A 145 16.94 -4.79 5.68
C GLN A 145 16.13 -4.29 4.47
N LEU A 146 15.00 -4.94 4.17
CA LEU A 146 14.07 -4.51 3.13
C LEU A 146 13.57 -3.06 3.35
N PHE A 147 13.06 -2.77 4.55
CA PHE A 147 12.52 -1.44 4.85
C PHE A 147 13.62 -0.39 4.99
N HIS A 148 14.80 -0.74 5.51
CA HIS A 148 15.95 0.15 5.55
C HIS A 148 16.37 0.56 4.13
N ASN A 149 16.56 -0.42 3.25
CA ASN A 149 16.91 -0.16 1.84
C ASN A 149 15.81 0.59 1.11
N THR A 150 14.53 0.37 1.45
CA THR A 150 13.41 1.03 0.77
C THR A 150 13.19 2.46 1.23
N LEU A 151 13.24 2.71 2.54
CA LEU A 151 12.74 3.93 3.19
C LEU A 151 13.85 4.89 3.64
N LYS A 152 15.08 4.38 3.83
CA LYS A 152 16.23 5.17 4.26
C LYS A 152 17.27 5.30 3.16
N GLU A 153 17.79 4.17 2.68
CA GLU A 153 18.90 4.10 1.72
C GLU A 153 18.41 4.03 0.26
N ASN A 154 17.48 4.94 -0.09
CA ASN A 154 16.84 5.00 -1.41
C ASN A 154 16.69 6.44 -1.91
N ASP A 155 17.65 6.90 -2.70
CA ASP A 155 17.63 8.22 -3.34
C ASP A 155 16.47 8.41 -4.33
N TYR A 156 15.86 7.31 -4.77
CA TYR A 156 14.78 7.30 -5.76
C TYR A 156 13.39 7.25 -5.10
N LEU A 157 13.29 7.20 -3.77
CA LEU A 157 12.00 7.25 -3.10
C LEU A 157 11.44 8.67 -3.14
N GLY A 158 10.20 8.83 -3.59
CA GLY A 158 9.48 10.11 -3.54
C GLY A 158 8.72 10.26 -2.23
N ARG A 159 7.82 9.30 -1.95
CA ARG A 159 7.05 9.21 -0.71
C ARG A 159 6.66 7.76 -0.45
N ALA A 160 6.62 7.37 0.81
CA ALA A 160 6.07 6.08 1.20
C ALA A 160 4.84 6.26 2.10
N ILE A 161 3.84 5.40 1.92
CA ILE A 161 2.75 5.20 2.88
C ILE A 161 2.76 3.72 3.24
N ILE A 162 2.72 3.44 4.53
CA ILE A 162 2.77 2.08 5.05
C ILE A 162 1.59 1.91 6.01
N THR A 163 0.81 0.86 5.80
CA THR A 163 -0.38 0.55 6.59
C THR A 163 -0.24 -0.82 7.24
N GLY A 164 -0.82 -0.96 8.43
CA GLY A 164 -0.78 -2.19 9.22
C GLY A 164 -1.66 -2.03 10.45
N VAL A 165 -1.92 -3.14 11.14
CA VAL A 165 -2.82 -3.16 12.32
C VAL A 165 -2.05 -2.82 13.58
N THR A 166 -0.88 -3.42 13.73
CA THR A 166 -0.02 -3.31 14.89
C THR A 166 1.10 -2.33 14.65
N LYS A 167 1.32 -1.46 15.63
CA LYS A 167 2.50 -0.60 15.66
C LYS A 167 3.71 -1.41 16.08
N VAL A 168 4.50 -1.88 15.13
CA VAL A 168 5.83 -2.42 15.40
C VAL A 168 6.72 -1.27 15.86
N SER A 169 7.39 -1.45 17.00
CA SER A 169 8.09 -0.36 17.67
C SER A 169 9.16 0.28 16.78
N LYS A 170 9.34 1.61 16.90
CA LYS A 170 10.48 2.30 16.25
C LYS A 170 11.80 1.66 16.65
N ASN A 171 11.94 1.14 17.87
CA ASN A 171 13.19 0.56 18.35
C ASN A 171 13.52 -0.83 17.74
N SER A 172 12.63 -1.46 16.98
CA SER A 172 12.86 -2.79 16.40
C SER A 172 13.05 -2.77 14.88
N LEU A 173 12.08 -2.21 14.15
CA LEU A 173 12.06 -2.24 12.67
C LEU A 173 12.52 -0.93 12.03
N PHE A 174 12.25 0.19 12.70
CA PHE A 174 12.40 1.54 12.15
C PHE A 174 13.37 2.40 12.97
N SER A 175 14.34 1.77 13.64
CA SER A 175 15.21 2.43 14.63
C SER A 175 16.04 3.53 14.00
N ASP A 176 16.33 3.36 12.72
CA ASP A 176 17.18 4.23 11.94
C ASP A 176 16.40 5.25 11.09
N LEU A 177 15.06 5.25 11.14
CA LEU A 177 14.19 6.13 10.36
C LEU A 177 13.81 7.40 11.14
N ASN A 178 14.44 8.51 10.77
CA ASN A 178 14.20 9.80 11.41
C ASN A 178 13.03 10.59 10.80
N ASN A 179 12.51 10.18 9.63
CA ASN A 179 11.50 10.91 8.85
C ASN A 179 10.09 10.29 8.91
N LEU A 180 9.84 9.37 9.86
CA LEU A 180 8.57 8.64 9.94
C LEU A 180 7.51 9.41 10.74
N LEU A 181 6.50 9.93 10.03
CA LEU A 181 5.21 10.34 10.61
C LEU A 181 4.38 9.09 10.89
N VAL A 182 3.95 8.91 12.14
CA VAL A 182 3.07 7.80 12.53
C VAL A 182 1.70 8.38 12.83
N ALA A 183 0.69 7.89 12.12
CA ALA A 183 -0.72 8.23 12.32
C ALA A 183 -1.46 6.99 12.85
N THR A 184 -2.32 7.18 13.83
CA THR A 184 -3.18 6.14 14.42
C THR A 184 -4.63 6.61 14.39
N VAL A 185 -5.56 5.72 14.74
CA VAL A 185 -7.00 6.05 14.77
C VAL A 185 -7.35 7.17 15.77
N THR A 186 -6.46 7.49 16.71
CA THR A 186 -6.67 8.60 17.66
C THR A 186 -6.16 9.95 17.16
N ASP A 187 -5.44 9.99 16.04
CA ASP A 187 -4.88 11.22 15.50
C ASP A 187 -5.88 11.91 14.56
N ASP A 188 -5.83 13.25 14.50
CA ASP A 188 -6.72 14.05 13.65
C ASP A 188 -6.33 14.07 12.17
N ILE A 189 -5.17 13.50 11.85
CA ILE A 189 -4.71 13.33 10.47
C ILE A 189 -5.39 12.10 9.87
N TYR A 190 -6.05 12.28 8.71
CA TYR A 190 -6.80 11.25 7.97
C TYR A 190 -8.15 10.79 8.58
N THR A 191 -8.78 11.65 9.39
CA THR A 191 -10.02 11.35 10.13
C THR A 191 -11.21 10.94 9.27
N ASP A 192 -11.33 11.47 8.05
CA ASP A 192 -12.38 11.14 7.08
C ASP A 192 -11.89 10.20 5.97
N CYS A 193 -10.69 9.63 6.08
CA CYS A 193 -10.07 8.87 5.00
C CYS A 193 -10.24 7.34 5.12
N CYS A 194 -10.62 6.83 6.31
CA CYS A 194 -10.61 5.40 6.64
C CYS A 194 -12.01 4.81 6.87
N GLY A 195 -12.99 5.22 6.06
CA GLY A 195 -14.37 4.70 6.10
C GLY A 195 -15.34 5.66 5.41
N PHE A 196 -16.65 5.42 5.59
CA PHE A 196 -17.68 6.36 5.18
C PHE A 196 -18.15 7.20 6.35
N THR A 197 -18.23 8.50 6.16
CA THR A 197 -18.89 9.40 7.11
C THR A 197 -20.39 9.12 7.16
N GLU A 198 -21.05 9.48 8.27
CA GLU A 198 -22.50 9.36 8.39
C GLU A 198 -23.24 10.02 7.23
N GLN A 199 -22.76 11.17 6.77
CA GLN A 199 -23.34 11.89 5.64
C GLN A 199 -23.21 11.08 4.33
N GLU A 200 -22.05 10.50 4.06
CA GLU A 200 -21.85 9.64 2.88
C GLU A 200 -22.73 8.39 2.91
N VAL A 201 -22.93 7.79 4.08
CA VAL A 201 -23.86 6.66 4.26
C VAL A 201 -25.29 7.10 3.99
N MET A 202 -25.73 8.22 4.57
CA MET A 202 -27.07 8.77 4.33
C MET A 202 -27.30 9.05 2.84
N ASP A 203 -26.32 9.62 2.16
CA ASP A 203 -26.44 9.94 0.74
C ASP A 203 -26.46 8.68 -0.13
N ALA A 204 -25.64 7.67 0.19
CA ALA A 204 -25.64 6.37 -0.48
C ALA A 204 -26.99 5.64 -0.33
N LEU A 205 -27.56 5.60 0.88
CA LEU A 205 -28.88 4.99 1.13
C LEU A 205 -29.99 5.71 0.35
N LYS A 206 -29.99 7.04 0.34
CA LYS A 206 -30.96 7.85 -0.42
C LYS A 206 -30.86 7.59 -1.93
N CYS A 207 -29.66 7.42 -2.48
CA CYS A 207 -29.48 7.08 -3.88
C CYS A 207 -30.13 5.75 -4.27
N GLN A 208 -30.29 4.83 -3.31
CA GLN A 208 -30.97 3.55 -3.47
C GLN A 208 -32.45 3.59 -3.05
N ASN A 209 -33.00 4.76 -2.70
CA ASN A 209 -34.34 4.94 -2.13
C ASN A 209 -34.55 4.14 -0.82
N ILE A 210 -33.49 3.97 -0.02
CA ILE A 210 -33.53 3.30 1.28
C ILE A 210 -33.57 4.36 2.38
N ASP A 211 -34.60 4.33 3.24
CA ASP A 211 -34.74 5.23 4.40
C ASP A 211 -34.55 4.48 5.72
N ASP A 212 -33.35 3.91 5.89
CA ASP A 212 -33.03 3.03 7.02
C ASP A 212 -31.77 3.44 7.80
N MET A 213 -31.37 4.72 7.73
CA MET A 213 -30.17 5.20 8.43
C MET A 213 -30.17 4.85 9.93
N LYS A 214 -31.34 4.91 10.58
CA LYS A 214 -31.49 4.52 11.97
C LYS A 214 -31.13 3.05 12.22
N LYS A 215 -31.58 2.14 11.35
CA LYS A 215 -31.26 0.70 11.45
C LYS A 215 -29.79 0.44 11.17
N VAL A 216 -29.21 1.16 10.21
CA VAL A 216 -27.77 1.09 9.93
C VAL A 216 -26.95 1.47 11.16
N LYS A 217 -27.33 2.57 11.83
CA LYS A 217 -26.67 3.01 13.06
C LYS A 217 -26.82 2.00 14.21
N GLU A 218 -28.02 1.43 14.37
CA GLU A 218 -28.27 0.37 15.37
C GLU A 218 -27.45 -0.92 15.13
N MET A 219 -27.18 -1.26 13.86
CA MET A 219 -26.46 -2.49 13.51
C MET A 219 -24.94 -2.36 13.52
N TYR A 220 -24.42 -1.25 12.99
CA TYR A 220 -22.99 -1.15 12.69
C TYR A 220 -22.22 -0.19 13.55
N ASP A 221 -22.90 0.74 14.24
CA ASP A 221 -22.37 1.78 15.13
C ASP A 221 -20.98 2.32 14.75
N GLY A 222 -20.90 3.54 14.24
CA GLY A 222 -19.67 4.04 13.62
C GLY A 222 -18.49 4.12 14.59
N PHE A 223 -17.28 4.00 14.04
CA PHE A 223 -16.02 4.23 14.74
C PHE A 223 -15.80 5.72 15.01
N ILE A 224 -14.95 5.99 15.99
CA ILE A 224 -14.37 7.33 16.20
C ILE A 224 -12.94 7.29 15.67
N ILE A 225 -12.63 8.16 14.71
CA ILE A 225 -11.28 8.37 14.18
C ILE A 225 -10.91 9.83 14.41
N GLY A 226 -9.90 10.08 15.24
CA GLY A 226 -9.56 11.42 15.75
C GLY A 226 -10.79 12.10 16.35
N HIS A 227 -11.10 13.32 15.89
CA HIS A 227 -12.32 14.05 16.25
C HIS A 227 -13.58 13.60 15.50
N GLN A 228 -13.45 12.87 14.37
CA GLN A 228 -14.57 12.47 13.55
C GLN A 228 -15.28 11.27 14.17
N LYS A 229 -16.57 11.43 14.45
CA LYS A 229 -17.45 10.37 14.94
C LYS A 229 -18.23 9.74 13.78
N ASP A 230 -18.84 8.60 14.06
CA ASP A 230 -19.76 7.93 13.14
C ASP A 230 -19.09 7.62 11.79
N ILE A 231 -17.87 7.06 11.82
CA ILE A 231 -17.20 6.50 10.64
C ILE A 231 -17.62 5.05 10.47
N TYR A 232 -18.28 4.73 9.37
CA TYR A 232 -18.81 3.41 9.10
C TYR A 232 -17.85 2.59 8.23
N ASN A 233 -17.78 1.29 8.50
CA ASN A 233 -17.00 0.35 7.69
C ASN A 233 -17.61 0.24 6.26
N PRO A 234 -16.84 0.48 5.18
CA PRO A 234 -17.38 0.45 3.82
C PRO A 234 -18.03 -0.88 3.42
N TRP A 235 -17.42 -2.02 3.78
CA TRP A 235 -17.93 -3.34 3.44
C TRP A 235 -19.28 -3.63 4.12
N SER A 236 -19.40 -3.27 5.40
CA SER A 236 -20.65 -3.40 6.14
C SER A 236 -21.80 -2.62 5.48
N ILE A 237 -21.55 -1.37 5.07
CA ILE A 237 -22.56 -0.52 4.44
C ILE A 237 -22.93 -1.02 3.04
N VAL A 238 -21.94 -1.43 2.24
CA VAL A 238 -22.19 -1.99 0.90
C VAL A 238 -23.03 -3.26 0.99
N ASN A 239 -22.71 -4.18 1.90
CA ASN A 239 -23.51 -5.39 2.09
C ASN A 239 -24.93 -5.08 2.56
N TYR A 240 -25.08 -4.13 3.50
CA TYR A 240 -26.40 -3.72 3.96
C TYR A 240 -27.30 -3.25 2.79
N MET A 241 -26.73 -2.49 1.86
CA MET A 241 -27.45 -2.01 0.67
C MET A 241 -27.68 -3.12 -0.36
N HIS A 242 -26.78 -4.09 -0.48
CA HIS A 242 -26.90 -5.19 -1.44
C HIS A 242 -27.93 -6.24 -1.02
N ASP A 243 -28.02 -6.55 0.28
CA ASP A 243 -28.89 -7.61 0.81
C ASP A 243 -30.37 -7.16 0.93
N ARG A 244 -30.74 -6.04 0.31
CA ARG A 244 -32.09 -5.46 0.28
C ARG A 244 -32.55 -5.09 -1.12
#